data_AF-A0A7K0G7K5-F1
#
_entry.id   AF-A0A7K0G7K5-F1
#
_cell.length_a   1.000
_cell.length_b   1.000
_cell.length_c   1.000
_cell.angle_alpha   90.00
_cell.angle_beta   90.00
_cell.angle_gamma   90.00
#
_symmetry.space_group_name_H-M   'P 1'
#
loop_
_entity.id
_entity.type
_entity.pdbx_description
1 polymer ?
#
loop_
_entity_poly.entity_id
_entity_poly.type
_entity_poly.pdbx_seq_one_letter_code
_entity_poly.pdbx_strand_id
1 'polypeptide(L)'
;MIRSILYFLAFFIFALSACDSPNVKNTEGNKKSIIGKWHRFSLANGYSEFDIDSQDIVFYNQKVGRFKLPYKIENDSLKYLTNQYAAKITYSGDSVLLEGNDGTKATLHRFKESQVPFKTIPEEKDSLSFASYTADFDKRLIGEFEKAGIKFSDGNEKPQEPAFGELLKKKINNK
;
A
#
# COMPACT_ATOMS: atom_id res chain seq x y z
N MET A 1 -34.17 63.05 22.79
CA MET A 1 -34.53 62.29 21.58
C MET A 1 -33.31 61.94 20.69
N ILE A 2 -32.09 61.84 21.22
CA ILE A 2 -30.86 61.47 20.47
C ILE A 2 -30.19 60.20 21.04
N ARG A 3 -30.51 59.82 22.29
CA ARG A 3 -29.92 58.65 22.95
C ARG A 3 -30.51 57.29 22.51
N SER A 4 -31.65 57.26 21.82
CA SER A 4 -32.28 56.00 21.40
C SER A 4 -31.84 55.52 20.01
N ILE A 5 -31.23 56.38 19.20
CA ILE A 5 -30.81 56.05 17.82
C ILE A 5 -29.46 55.31 17.82
N LEU A 6 -28.61 55.58 18.82
CA LEU A 6 -27.29 54.93 18.95
C LEU A 6 -27.37 53.44 19.35
N TYR A 7 -28.46 52.99 19.97
CA TYR A 7 -28.62 51.58 20.35
C TYR A 7 -29.12 50.70 19.20
N PHE A 8 -29.85 51.26 18.22
CA PHE A 8 -30.29 50.50 17.05
C PHE A 8 -29.16 50.26 16.04
N LEU A 9 -28.18 51.16 15.95
CA LEU A 9 -27.03 50.98 15.06
C LEU A 9 -26.05 49.90 15.55
N ALA A 10 -25.94 49.69 16.86
CA ALA A 10 -25.05 48.67 17.43
C ALA A 10 -25.57 47.23 17.23
N PHE A 11 -26.88 47.03 17.06
CA PHE A 11 -27.45 45.69 16.87
C PHE A 11 -27.28 45.18 15.43
N PHE A 12 -27.19 46.07 14.44
CA PHE A 12 -26.98 45.67 13.04
C PHE A 12 -25.53 45.28 12.71
N ILE A 13 -24.55 45.68 13.53
CA ILE A 13 -23.14 45.31 13.32
C ILE A 13 -22.86 43.87 13.81
N PHE A 14 -23.64 43.35 14.77
CA PHE A 14 -23.47 41.99 15.29
C PHE A 14 -24.26 40.91 14.54
N ALA A 15 -25.19 41.29 13.66
CA ALA A 15 -25.94 40.32 12.85
C ALA A 15 -25.23 39.95 11.52
N LEU A 16 -24.23 40.74 11.09
CA LEU A 16 -23.47 40.48 9.85
C LEU A 16 -22.18 39.69 10.06
N SER A 17 -21.73 39.51 11.30
CA SER A 17 -20.52 38.74 11.65
C SER A 17 -20.78 37.26 11.97
N ALA A 18 -22.03 36.80 11.84
CA ALA A 18 -22.39 35.38 11.98
C ALA A 18 -22.53 34.63 10.64
N CYS A 19 -22.12 35.25 9.53
CA CYS A 19 -21.96 34.60 8.23
C CYS A 19 -20.50 34.53 7.77
N ASP A 20 -19.54 34.58 8.71
CA ASP A 20 -18.27 33.91 8.48
C ASP A 20 -18.49 32.42 8.75
N SER A 21 -19.11 31.74 7.77
CA SER A 21 -18.89 30.31 7.60
C SER A 21 -17.38 30.13 7.74
N PRO A 22 -16.89 29.23 8.62
CA PRO A 22 -15.47 28.97 8.65
C PRO A 22 -15.11 28.66 7.22
N ASN A 23 -14.27 29.54 6.65
CA ASN A 23 -13.68 29.36 5.35
C ASN A 23 -13.28 27.89 5.36
N VAL A 24 -13.95 27.06 4.53
CA VAL A 24 -13.60 25.65 4.43
C VAL A 24 -12.14 25.73 4.10
N LYS A 25 -11.29 25.51 5.12
CA LYS A 25 -9.85 25.52 4.98
C LYS A 25 -9.69 24.64 3.78
N ASN A 26 -9.17 25.20 2.69
CA ASN A 26 -8.86 24.43 1.51
C ASN A 26 -8.12 23.21 2.05
N THR A 27 -8.83 22.09 2.18
CA THR A 27 -8.27 20.79 1.96
C THR A 27 -8.04 20.82 0.46
N GLU A 28 -7.09 21.64 0.02
CA GLU A 28 -6.11 21.19 -0.95
C GLU A 28 -5.74 19.83 -0.40
N GLY A 29 -6.44 18.84 -0.95
CA GLY A 29 -6.39 17.49 -0.48
C GLY A 29 -4.92 17.18 -0.48
N ASN A 30 -4.37 16.93 0.70
CA ASN A 30 -3.18 16.13 0.79
C ASN A 30 -3.62 14.83 0.11
N LYS A 31 -3.42 14.75 -1.22
CA LYS A 31 -3.75 13.60 -2.04
C LYS A 31 -2.78 12.58 -1.50
N LYS A 32 -3.25 11.86 -0.50
CA LYS A 32 -2.63 10.72 0.13
C LYS A 32 -2.34 9.77 -1.00
N SER A 33 -1.13 9.86 -1.54
CA SER A 33 -0.68 9.10 -2.68
C SER A 33 0.13 7.94 -2.17
N ILE A 34 -0.24 6.73 -2.58
CA ILE A 34 0.55 5.51 -2.33
C ILE A 34 1.35 5.14 -3.58
N ILE A 35 1.57 6.08 -4.50
CA ILE A 35 2.29 5.82 -5.75
C ILE A 35 3.74 5.42 -5.45
N GLY A 36 4.18 4.36 -6.12
CA GLY A 36 5.53 3.86 -6.09
C GLY A 36 5.59 2.35 -5.91
N LYS A 37 6.76 1.89 -5.50
CA LYS A 37 7.05 0.48 -5.27
C LYS A 37 6.95 0.16 -3.79
N TRP A 38 6.17 -0.86 -3.46
CA TRP A 38 5.87 -1.28 -2.10
C TRP A 38 5.98 -2.79 -1.97
N HIS A 39 6.20 -3.26 -0.75
CA HIS A 39 6.08 -4.67 -0.42
C HIS A 39 5.28 -4.89 0.85
N ARG A 40 4.75 -6.08 0.99
CA ARG A 40 4.18 -6.59 2.25
C ARG A 40 4.90 -7.89 2.59
N PHE A 41 5.21 -8.08 3.86
CA PHE A 41 5.66 -9.36 4.39
C PHE A 41 4.83 -9.75 5.61
N SER A 42 4.46 -11.03 5.69
CA SER A 42 3.97 -11.67 6.92
C SER A 42 4.22 -13.17 6.82
N LEU A 43 4.42 -13.84 7.95
CA LEU A 43 4.61 -15.31 7.96
C LEU A 43 3.40 -16.05 7.35
N ALA A 44 2.18 -15.58 7.62
CA ALA A 44 0.96 -16.21 7.11
C ALA A 44 0.78 -16.05 5.58
N ASN A 45 1.00 -14.83 5.06
CA ASN A 45 0.69 -14.51 3.66
C ASN A 45 1.93 -14.54 2.73
N GLY A 46 3.13 -14.63 3.30
CA GLY A 46 4.39 -14.52 2.59
C GLY A 46 4.73 -13.08 2.19
N TYR A 47 5.62 -12.96 1.20
CA TYR A 47 6.08 -11.72 0.62
C TYR A 47 5.31 -11.40 -0.68
N SER A 48 4.93 -10.13 -0.85
CA SER A 48 4.25 -9.63 -2.05
C SER A 48 4.83 -8.27 -2.44
N GLU A 49 4.95 -8.04 -3.75
CA GLU A 49 5.40 -6.76 -4.32
C GLU A 49 4.26 -6.05 -5.03
N PHE A 50 4.27 -4.72 -4.96
CA PHE A 50 3.26 -3.85 -5.55
C PHE A 50 3.96 -2.70 -6.30
N ASP A 51 3.64 -2.54 -7.58
CA ASP A 51 3.92 -1.34 -8.36
C ASP A 51 2.61 -0.56 -8.51
N ILE A 52 2.51 0.59 -7.85
CA ILE A 52 1.29 1.37 -7.72
C ILE A 52 1.48 2.70 -8.43
N ASP A 53 0.69 2.98 -9.46
CA ASP A 53 0.68 4.27 -10.16
C ASP A 53 -0.66 5.01 -9.95
N SER A 54 -1.06 5.95 -10.79
CA SER A 54 -2.33 6.67 -10.60
C SER A 54 -3.57 5.93 -11.11
N GLN A 55 -3.41 4.83 -11.83
CA GLN A 55 -4.46 4.11 -12.56
C GLN A 55 -4.61 2.68 -12.04
N ASP A 56 -3.49 1.99 -11.83
CA ASP A 56 -3.46 0.57 -11.58
C ASP A 56 -2.54 0.22 -10.40
N ILE A 57 -2.88 -0.89 -9.74
CA ILE A 57 -1.98 -1.62 -8.85
C ILE A 57 -1.59 -2.89 -9.60
N VAL A 58 -0.31 -2.99 -9.93
CA VAL A 58 0.30 -4.24 -10.36
C VAL A 58 0.85 -4.92 -9.12
N PHE A 59 0.48 -6.17 -8.88
CA PHE A 59 1.03 -6.94 -7.77
C PHE A 59 1.57 -8.28 -8.24
N TYR A 60 2.56 -8.78 -7.52
CA TYR A 60 3.10 -10.12 -7.70
C TYR A 60 3.31 -10.81 -6.35
N ASN A 61 2.90 -12.07 -6.28
CA ASN A 61 3.15 -12.97 -5.16
C ASN A 61 3.39 -14.39 -5.69
N GLN A 62 4.29 -15.12 -5.05
CA GLN A 62 4.67 -16.47 -5.47
C GLN A 62 3.50 -17.48 -5.57
N LYS A 63 2.43 -17.30 -4.79
CA LYS A 63 1.29 -18.23 -4.70
C LYS A 63 0.26 -17.99 -5.81
N VAL A 64 0.06 -16.74 -6.20
CA VAL A 64 -1.05 -16.34 -7.09
C VAL A 64 -0.57 -15.77 -8.43
N GLY A 65 0.71 -15.43 -8.57
CA GLY A 65 1.27 -14.87 -9.79
C GLY A 65 1.09 -13.35 -9.90
N ARG A 66 1.11 -12.84 -11.14
CA ARG A 66 0.96 -11.42 -11.43
C ARG A 66 -0.50 -11.06 -11.65
N PHE A 67 -0.90 -9.91 -11.11
CA PHE A 67 -2.18 -9.28 -11.45
C PHE A 67 -2.01 -7.78 -11.64
N LYS A 68 -2.93 -7.21 -12.40
CA LYS A 68 -3.05 -5.79 -12.62
C LYS A 68 -4.51 -5.40 -12.38
N LEU A 69 -4.75 -4.53 -11.42
CA LEU A 69 -6.10 -4.12 -11.03
C LEU A 69 -6.23 -2.59 -11.08
N PRO A 70 -7.20 -2.06 -11.84
CA PRO A 70 -7.49 -0.64 -11.82
C PRO A 70 -8.04 -0.24 -10.47
N TYR A 71 -7.64 0.92 -9.99
CA TYR A 71 -8.00 1.39 -8.67
C TYR A 71 -8.21 2.89 -8.63
N LYS A 72 -8.79 3.36 -7.53
CA LYS A 72 -8.87 4.79 -7.20
C LYS A 72 -8.66 5.01 -5.71
N ILE A 73 -8.22 6.21 -5.38
CA ILE A 73 -8.18 6.70 -4.00
C ILE A 73 -9.27 7.75 -3.86
N GLU A 74 -10.20 7.49 -2.95
CA GLU A 74 -11.26 8.43 -2.57
C GLU A 74 -11.11 8.73 -1.08
N ASN A 75 -10.88 10.01 -0.76
CA ASN A 75 -10.53 10.46 0.59
C ASN A 75 -9.27 9.76 1.12
N ASP A 76 -9.44 8.82 2.05
CA ASP A 76 -8.41 7.98 2.64
C ASP A 76 -8.63 6.49 2.34
N SER A 77 -9.43 6.15 1.33
CA SER A 77 -9.75 4.76 1.00
C SER A 77 -9.22 4.38 -0.39
N LEU A 78 -8.48 3.27 -0.45
CA LEU A 78 -8.14 2.56 -1.67
C LEU A 78 -9.33 1.69 -2.08
N LYS A 79 -9.76 1.79 -3.34
CA LYS A 79 -10.84 0.96 -3.89
C LYS A 79 -10.42 0.43 -5.24
N TYR A 80 -10.53 -0.88 -5.44
CA TYR A 80 -10.40 -1.42 -6.79
C TYR A 80 -11.69 -1.11 -7.58
N LEU A 81 -11.56 -0.91 -8.89
CA LEU A 81 -12.72 -0.62 -9.75
C LEU A 81 -13.44 -1.90 -10.21
N THR A 82 -12.78 -3.05 -10.10
CA THR A 82 -13.25 -4.34 -10.61
C THR A 82 -13.73 -5.30 -9.52
N ASN A 83 -13.61 -4.93 -8.24
CA ASN A 83 -14.06 -5.76 -7.13
C ASN A 83 -14.63 -4.88 -6.00
N GLN A 84 -15.35 -5.48 -5.05
CA GLN A 84 -15.97 -4.76 -3.93
C GLN A 84 -15.00 -4.46 -2.77
N TYR A 85 -13.70 -4.75 -2.94
CA TYR A 85 -12.74 -4.50 -1.89
C TYR A 85 -12.41 -3.00 -1.78
N ALA A 86 -12.48 -2.51 -0.55
CA ALA A 86 -12.10 -1.17 -0.18
C ALA A 86 -11.26 -1.23 1.09
N ALA A 87 -10.16 -0.49 1.13
CA ALA A 87 -9.28 -0.44 2.30
C ALA A 87 -9.01 0.99 2.74
N LYS A 88 -9.21 1.26 4.04
CA LYS A 88 -8.79 2.52 4.65
C LYS A 88 -7.28 2.58 4.73
N ILE A 89 -6.72 3.74 4.39
CA ILE A 89 -5.29 4.03 4.31
C ILE A 89 -4.88 4.88 5.52
N THR A 90 -3.98 4.33 6.34
CA THR A 90 -3.34 5.06 7.45
C THR A 90 -1.83 5.09 7.25
N TYR A 91 -1.24 6.28 7.17
CA TYR A 91 0.21 6.44 7.02
C TYR A 91 0.93 6.33 8.36
N SER A 92 2.07 5.64 8.35
CA SER A 92 2.94 5.44 9.52
C SER A 92 4.40 5.49 9.08
N GLY A 93 4.97 6.70 8.98
CA GLY A 93 6.32 6.91 8.46
C GLY A 93 6.45 6.46 7.00
N ASP A 94 7.41 5.59 6.72
CA ASP A 94 7.64 5.01 5.37
C ASP A 94 6.71 3.83 5.03
N SER A 95 5.70 3.60 5.88
CA SER A 95 4.78 2.47 5.74
C SER A 95 3.33 2.95 5.73
N VAL A 96 2.45 2.12 5.19
CA VAL A 96 1.02 2.35 5.09
C VAL A 96 0.28 1.15 5.64
N LEU A 97 -0.60 1.38 6.60
CA LEU A 97 -1.58 0.39 7.06
C LEU A 97 -2.82 0.47 6.18
N LEU A 98 -3.24 -0.68 5.64
CA LEU A 98 -4.48 -0.90 4.93
C LEU A 98 -5.43 -1.73 5.80
N GLU A 99 -6.64 -1.23 6.01
CA GLU A 99 -7.72 -1.94 6.72
C GLU A 99 -8.88 -2.17 5.75
N GLY A 100 -9.01 -3.40 5.26
CA GLY A 100 -10.02 -3.83 4.30
C GLY A 100 -11.42 -3.93 4.90
N ASN A 101 -12.43 -3.71 4.07
CA ASN A 101 -13.85 -3.94 4.41
C ASN A 101 -14.20 -5.42 4.60
N ASP A 102 -13.33 -6.33 4.14
CA ASP A 102 -13.36 -7.76 4.41
C ASP A 102 -12.70 -8.15 5.75
N GLY A 103 -12.31 -7.15 6.56
CA GLY A 103 -11.64 -7.34 7.85
C GLY A 103 -10.15 -7.63 7.73
N THR A 104 -9.58 -7.67 6.52
CA THR A 104 -8.15 -7.89 6.34
C THR A 104 -7.35 -6.66 6.77
N LYS A 105 -6.16 -6.91 7.34
CA LYS A 105 -5.19 -5.85 7.65
C LYS A 105 -3.85 -6.16 7.01
N ALA A 106 -3.23 -5.15 6.44
CA ALA A 106 -1.94 -5.26 5.79
C ALA A 106 -1.11 -4.00 6.02
N THR A 107 0.17 -4.17 6.34
CA THR A 107 1.13 -3.08 6.33
C THR A 107 1.98 -3.19 5.07
N LEU A 108 1.95 -2.14 4.25
CA LEU A 108 2.79 -1.98 3.08
C LEU A 108 3.99 -1.13 3.47
N HIS A 109 5.18 -1.60 3.15
CA HIS A 109 6.43 -0.90 3.37
C HIS A 109 6.94 -0.37 2.04
N ARG A 110 7.27 0.93 2.00
CA ARG A 110 7.91 1.51 0.82
C ARG A 110 9.33 0.97 0.71
N PHE A 111 9.78 0.67 -0.51
CA PHE A 111 11.18 0.33 -0.71
C PHE A 111 12.08 1.50 -0.29
N LYS A 112 13.12 1.18 0.51
CA LYS A 112 14.01 2.16 1.14
C LYS A 112 15.16 2.64 0.26
N GLU A 113 15.49 1.97 -0.84
CA GLU A 113 16.75 2.18 -1.56
C GLU A 113 16.64 3.02 -2.85
N SER A 114 17.72 3.77 -3.15
CA SER A 114 17.89 4.53 -4.39
C SER A 114 18.51 3.72 -5.53
N GLN A 115 19.01 2.51 -5.24
CA GLN A 115 19.45 1.55 -6.25
C GLN A 115 18.38 0.50 -6.47
N VAL A 116 18.12 0.25 -7.76
CA VAL A 116 16.79 0.07 -8.33
C VAL A 116 15.93 -0.93 -7.53
N PRO A 117 14.96 -0.44 -6.71
CA PRO A 117 13.88 -1.31 -6.22
C PRO A 117 13.26 -1.97 -7.43
N PHE A 118 12.94 -3.26 -7.34
CA PHE A 118 12.57 -4.15 -8.44
C PHE A 118 12.04 -3.40 -9.68
N LYS A 119 12.56 -3.71 -10.88
CA LYS A 119 12.01 -3.14 -12.13
C LYS A 119 10.49 -3.33 -12.14
N THR A 120 9.75 -2.41 -12.76
CA THR A 120 8.30 -2.56 -12.97
C THR A 120 7.96 -4.01 -13.31
N ILE A 121 6.98 -4.56 -12.60
CA ILE A 121 6.62 -5.98 -12.67
C ILE A 121 6.28 -6.31 -14.14
N PRO A 122 7.14 -7.05 -14.87
CA PRO A 122 6.96 -7.25 -16.30
C PRO A 122 5.69 -8.04 -16.58
N GLU A 123 5.13 -7.89 -17.78
CA GLU A 123 4.07 -8.76 -18.24
C GLU A 123 4.57 -10.22 -18.33
N GLU A 124 3.74 -11.19 -17.96
CA GLU A 124 4.13 -12.61 -17.97
C GLU A 124 4.50 -13.10 -19.38
N LYS A 125 3.89 -12.50 -20.41
CA LYS A 125 4.20 -12.77 -21.83
C LYS A 125 5.62 -12.32 -22.24
N ASP A 126 6.23 -11.39 -21.51
CA ASP A 126 7.64 -11.02 -21.68
C ASP A 126 8.51 -11.99 -20.88
N SER A 127 8.61 -13.21 -21.40
CA SER A 127 9.19 -14.36 -20.69
C SER A 127 10.60 -14.13 -20.14
N LEU A 128 11.47 -13.43 -20.87
CA LEU A 128 12.84 -13.17 -20.44
C LEU A 128 12.88 -12.18 -19.27
N SER A 129 12.21 -11.04 -19.41
CA SER A 129 12.14 -10.01 -18.36
C SER A 129 11.44 -10.56 -17.13
N PHE A 130 10.38 -11.33 -17.31
CA PHE A 130 9.62 -11.93 -16.22
C PHE A 130 10.44 -13.02 -15.51
N ALA A 131 11.16 -13.88 -16.24
CA ALA A 131 12.06 -14.86 -15.64
C ALA A 131 13.17 -14.18 -14.80
N SER A 132 13.79 -13.12 -15.32
CA SER A 132 14.77 -12.34 -14.55
C SER A 132 14.15 -11.70 -13.31
N TYR A 133 12.95 -11.12 -13.45
CA TYR A 133 12.23 -10.51 -12.32
C TYR A 133 11.93 -11.52 -11.21
N THR A 134 11.45 -12.71 -11.57
CA THR A 134 11.10 -13.75 -10.58
C THR A 134 12.34 -14.32 -9.87
N ALA A 135 13.48 -14.45 -10.56
CA ALA A 135 14.73 -14.87 -9.92
C ALA A 135 15.20 -13.86 -8.86
N ASP A 136 15.08 -12.56 -9.14
CA ASP A 136 15.44 -11.54 -8.15
C ASP A 136 14.36 -11.38 -7.06
N PHE A 137 13.10 -11.66 -7.36
CA PHE A 137 12.02 -11.73 -6.37
C PHE A 137 12.33 -12.79 -5.31
N ASP A 138 12.77 -13.98 -5.72
CA ASP A 138 13.09 -15.08 -4.79
C ASP A 138 14.23 -14.68 -3.82
N LYS A 139 15.22 -13.89 -4.28
CA LYS A 139 16.27 -13.34 -3.40
C LYS A 139 15.71 -12.37 -2.35
N ARG A 140 14.81 -11.47 -2.75
CA ARG A 140 14.18 -10.49 -1.85
C ARG A 140 13.26 -11.16 -0.83
N LEU A 141 12.48 -12.14 -1.29
CA LEU A 141 11.68 -13.04 -0.45
C LEU A 141 12.54 -13.67 0.66
N ILE A 142 13.64 -14.33 0.29
CA ILE A 142 14.57 -14.95 1.25
C ILE A 142 15.06 -13.90 2.26
N GLY A 143 15.50 -12.73 1.78
CA GLY A 143 15.95 -11.66 2.67
C GLY A 143 14.90 -11.17 3.68
N GLU A 144 13.62 -11.11 3.31
CA GLU A 144 12.55 -10.75 4.26
C GLU A 144 12.30 -11.84 5.31
N PHE A 145 12.40 -13.11 4.93
CA PHE A 145 12.32 -14.22 5.87
C PHE A 145 13.53 -14.28 6.81
N GLU A 146 14.73 -14.00 6.32
CA GLU A 146 15.94 -13.90 7.14
C GLU A 146 15.85 -12.75 8.15
N LYS A 147 15.32 -11.59 7.74
CA LYS A 147 15.01 -10.48 8.66
C LYS A 147 13.99 -10.88 9.73
N ALA A 148 13.09 -11.81 9.42
CA ALA A 148 12.14 -12.38 10.37
C ALA A 148 12.74 -13.51 11.24
N GLY A 149 14.04 -13.77 11.13
CA GLY A 149 14.77 -14.78 11.92
C GLY A 149 14.72 -16.19 11.34
N ILE A 150 14.17 -16.38 10.14
CA ILE A 150 14.09 -17.68 9.46
C ILE A 150 15.29 -17.82 8.53
N LYS A 151 16.18 -18.77 8.84
CA LYS A 151 17.40 -19.03 8.05
C LYS A 151 17.16 -20.12 7.01
N PHE A 152 17.74 -19.95 5.81
CA PHE A 152 17.68 -20.91 4.71
C PHE A 152 19.01 -21.64 4.43
N SER A 153 20.00 -21.51 5.32
CA SER A 153 21.38 -21.95 5.10
C SER A 153 21.59 -23.47 5.01
N ASP A 154 22.53 -23.86 4.14
CA ASP A 154 23.12 -25.18 3.85
C ASP A 154 23.89 -25.81 5.04
N GLY A 155 23.24 -25.97 6.19
CA GLY A 155 23.88 -26.57 7.36
C GLY A 155 22.94 -27.43 8.17
N ASN A 156 22.73 -28.70 7.75
CA ASN A 156 22.15 -29.85 8.47
C ASN A 156 20.92 -29.67 9.39
N GLU A 157 20.37 -28.47 9.54
CA GLU A 157 19.22 -28.16 10.35
C GLU A 157 18.02 -28.03 9.41
N LYS A 158 17.11 -29.00 9.53
CA LYS A 158 15.83 -28.96 8.83
C LYS A 158 15.14 -27.63 9.17
N PRO A 159 14.67 -26.86 8.18
CA PRO A 159 13.83 -25.69 8.42
C PRO A 159 12.69 -26.09 9.36
N GLN A 160 12.54 -25.39 10.49
CA GLN A 160 11.58 -25.73 11.54
C GLN A 160 10.10 -25.51 11.14
N GLU A 161 9.81 -25.09 9.92
CA GLU A 161 8.43 -25.04 9.42
C GLU A 161 8.27 -25.82 8.11
N PRO A 162 7.49 -26.92 8.11
CA PRO A 162 7.29 -27.75 6.93
C PRO A 162 6.58 -27.01 5.79
N ALA A 163 5.78 -25.99 6.08
CA ALA A 163 4.92 -25.36 5.09
C ALA A 163 5.68 -24.53 4.03
N PHE A 164 6.80 -23.88 4.38
CA PHE A 164 7.46 -22.94 3.47
C PHE A 164 8.62 -23.57 2.68
N GLY A 165 9.38 -24.48 3.31
CA GLY A 165 10.37 -25.30 2.60
C GLY A 165 9.74 -26.09 1.45
N GLU A 166 8.49 -26.52 1.60
CA GLU A 166 7.72 -27.16 0.53
C GLU A 166 7.29 -26.20 -0.59
N LEU A 167 6.92 -24.95 -0.26
CA LEU A 167 6.57 -23.92 -1.26
C LEU A 167 7.75 -23.56 -2.17
N LEU A 168 8.97 -23.48 -1.63
CA LEU A 168 10.19 -23.26 -2.42
C LEU A 168 10.62 -24.51 -3.20
N LYS A 169 10.59 -25.69 -2.55
CA LYS A 169 11.02 -26.97 -3.19
C LYS A 169 10.16 -27.37 -4.37
N LYS A 170 8.85 -27.08 -4.36
CA LYS A 170 7.93 -27.42 -5.46
C LYS A 170 8.25 -26.68 -6.77
N LYS A 171 8.96 -25.55 -6.70
CA LYS A 171 9.38 -24.76 -7.87
C LYS A 171 10.77 -25.16 -8.39
N ILE A 172 11.65 -25.64 -7.50
CA ILE A 172 13.01 -26.07 -7.84
C ILE A 172 13.02 -27.47 -8.49
N ASN A 173 12.13 -28.37 -8.08
CA ASN A 173 12.08 -29.76 -8.58
C ASN A 173 11.18 -29.97 -9.82
N ASN A 174 10.57 -28.93 -10.36
CA ASN A 174 9.73 -28.97 -11.58
C ASN A 174 10.45 -28.36 -12.80
N LYS A 175 11.79 -28.36 -12.81
CA LYS A 175 12.60 -27.96 -13.96
C LYS A 175 13.07 -29.17 -14.75
#